data_AF-A0A970RH07-F1
#
_entry.id   AF-A0A970RH07-F1
#
_cell.length_a   1.000
_cell.length_b   1.000
_cell.length_c   1.000
_cell.angle_alpha   90.00
_cell.angle_beta   90.00
_cell.angle_gamma   90.00
#
_symmetry.space_group_name_H-M   'P 1'
#
loop_
_entity.id
_entity.type
_entity.pdbx_description
1 polymer ?
#
loop_
_entity_poly.entity_id
_entity_poly.type
_entity_poly.pdbx_seq_one_letter_code
_entity_poly.pdbx_strand_id
1 'polypeptide(L)'
;KLQEVARSFQADVLIHGKAQGNSFTKQKIEGITLFGVRSQLQLKAIIAQNAFIIGTELAEKKTKGTSPGDGAVKGFTDLAPKMAGELVNKVAYALVSGSSGGIPGRTYRVSVSGVAFAEARTLRDDLGQAGGISGVYQRSFADRTLEMDVVTEKTAEDVAVLLESLGVEVTGLTAGTVEGRKGP
;
A
#
# COMPACT_ATOMS: atom_id res chain seq x y z
N LYS A 1 10.29 -9.83 5.43
CA LYS A 1 9.60 -9.52 6.72
C LYS A 1 8.36 -8.64 6.55
N LEU A 2 8.43 -7.34 6.22
CA LEU A 2 7.20 -6.49 6.11
C LEU A 2 6.20 -6.98 5.03
N GLN A 3 6.70 -7.42 3.88
CA GLN A 3 5.87 -8.02 2.82
C GLN A 3 5.27 -9.39 3.21
N GLU A 4 5.98 -10.19 4.02
CA GLU A 4 5.46 -11.49 4.52
C GLU A 4 4.33 -11.26 5.53
N VAL A 5 4.51 -10.29 6.43
CA VAL A 5 3.47 -9.89 7.39
C VAL A 5 2.25 -9.34 6.65
N ALA A 6 2.44 -8.49 5.65
CA ALA A 6 1.32 -7.97 4.87
C ALA A 6 0.52 -9.07 4.16
N ARG A 7 1.21 -10.09 3.61
CA ARG A 7 0.58 -11.26 3.00
C ARG A 7 -0.18 -12.13 3.99
N SER A 8 0.33 -12.32 5.21
CA SER A 8 -0.38 -13.09 6.23
C SER A 8 -1.64 -12.40 6.74
N PHE A 9 -1.69 -11.07 6.70
CA PHE A 9 -2.83 -10.28 7.17
C PHE A 9 -3.77 -9.81 6.04
N GLN A 10 -3.47 -10.16 4.78
CA GLN A 10 -4.22 -9.67 3.60
C GLN A 10 -4.43 -8.14 3.62
N ALA A 11 -3.43 -7.40 4.12
CA ALA A 11 -3.55 -5.96 4.31
C ALA A 11 -3.16 -5.22 3.03
N ASP A 12 -3.98 -4.26 2.58
CA ASP A 12 -3.65 -3.40 1.43
C ASP A 12 -2.66 -2.30 1.79
N VAL A 13 -2.74 -1.79 3.03
CA VAL A 13 -1.92 -0.68 3.53
C VAL A 13 -1.27 -1.06 4.86
N LEU A 14 0.04 -0.79 4.97
CA LEU A 14 0.84 -0.94 6.18
C LEU A 14 1.14 0.44 6.76
N ILE A 15 0.83 0.63 8.04
CA ILE A 15 1.25 1.81 8.79
C ILE A 15 2.49 1.47 9.61
N HIS A 16 3.57 2.19 9.35
CA HIS A 16 4.81 2.10 10.11
C HIS A 16 5.04 3.37 10.92
N GLY A 17 5.21 3.23 12.23
CA GLY A 17 5.44 4.34 13.15
C GLY A 17 6.80 4.25 13.84
N LYS A 18 7.49 5.39 13.97
CA LYS A 18 8.68 5.55 14.81
C LYS A 18 8.46 6.71 15.77
N ALA A 19 8.59 6.45 17.06
CA ALA A 19 8.44 7.45 18.12
C ALA A 19 9.75 7.59 18.90
N GLN A 20 10.18 8.82 19.16
CA GLN A 20 11.40 9.13 19.92
C GLN A 20 11.16 10.29 20.88
N GLY A 21 11.49 10.12 22.16
CA GLY A 21 11.40 11.17 23.18
C GLY A 21 12.77 11.44 23.77
N ASN A 22 13.29 12.65 23.58
CA ASN A 22 14.62 13.05 24.04
C ASN A 22 14.53 14.17 25.06
N SER A 23 15.02 13.93 26.28
CA SER A 23 15.15 14.99 27.30
C SER A 23 16.29 15.94 26.90
N PHE A 24 16.00 17.24 26.79
CA PHE A 24 16.98 18.25 26.40
C PHE A 24 17.34 19.21 27.54
N THR A 25 16.54 19.25 28.61
CA THR A 25 16.84 20.06 29.79
C THR A 25 16.26 19.43 31.05
N LYS A 26 16.87 19.73 32.19
CA LYS A 26 16.45 19.30 33.52
C LYS A 26 16.58 20.48 34.46
N GLN A 27 15.50 20.84 35.15
CA GLN A 27 15.45 21.92 36.12
C GLN A 27 14.85 21.42 37.43
N LYS A 28 15.39 21.86 38.56
CA LYS A 28 14.83 21.55 39.89
C LYS A 28 14.17 22.82 40.42
N ILE A 29 12.87 22.76 40.66
CA ILE A 29 12.06 23.87 41.19
C ILE A 29 11.32 23.34 42.41
N GLU A 30 11.51 23.97 43.57
CA GLU A 30 10.79 23.64 44.81
C GLU A 30 10.82 22.14 45.17
N GLY A 31 11.97 21.49 44.97
CA GLY A 31 12.16 20.07 45.27
C GLY A 31 11.69 19.12 44.16
N ILE A 32 10.90 19.58 43.19
CA ILE A 32 10.44 18.80 42.04
C ILE A 32 11.43 18.95 40.89
N THR A 33 11.76 17.82 40.25
CA THR A 33 12.57 17.82 39.04
C THR A 33 11.65 17.85 37.81
N LEU A 34 11.82 18.86 36.97
CA LEU A 34 11.15 19.00 35.68
C LEU A 34 12.13 18.71 34.55
N PHE A 35 11.66 17.97 33.56
CA PHE A 35 12.38 17.64 32.34
C PHE A 35 11.70 18.33 31.17
N GLY A 36 12.48 19.03 30.35
CA GLY A 36 12.02 19.43 29.01
C GLY A 36 12.31 18.30 28.05
N VAL A 37 11.27 17.80 27.38
CA VAL A 37 11.35 16.65 26.48
C VAL A 37 10.93 17.07 25.09
N ARG A 38 11.70 16.67 24.08
CA ARG A 38 11.36 16.80 22.66
C ARG A 38 10.89 15.44 22.17
N SER A 39 9.62 15.37 21.80
CA SER A 39 8.98 14.18 21.28
C SER A 39 8.84 14.31 19.78
N GLN A 40 9.37 13.35 19.04
CA GLN A 40 9.31 13.26 17.59
C GLN A 40 8.56 12.00 17.21
N LEU A 41 7.51 12.16 16.42
CA LEU A 41 6.72 11.06 15.89
C LEU A 41 6.83 11.08 14.37
N GLN A 42 7.12 9.93 13.78
CA GLN A 42 7.12 9.72 12.34
C GLN A 42 6.15 8.59 12.02
N LEU A 43 5.17 8.84 11.16
CA LEU A 43 4.25 7.84 10.65
C LEU A 43 4.41 7.73 9.13
N LYS A 44 4.25 6.52 8.61
CA LYS A 44 4.37 6.23 7.18
C LYS A 44 3.32 5.21 6.77
N ALA A 45 2.56 5.51 5.73
CA ALA A 45 1.62 4.58 5.10
C ALA A 45 2.23 4.01 3.81
N ILE A 46 2.13 2.70 3.64
CA ILE A 46 2.80 1.97 2.56
C ILE A 46 1.81 0.99 1.94
N ILE A 47 1.69 0.96 0.61
CA ILE A 47 0.92 -0.09 -0.09
C ILE A 47 1.68 -1.41 0.04
N ALA A 48 1.02 -2.43 0.57
CA ALA A 48 1.63 -3.73 0.83
C ALA A 48 2.13 -4.43 -0.44
N GLN A 49 1.41 -4.27 -1.55
CA GLN A 49 1.63 -4.97 -2.81
C GLN A 49 2.93 -4.55 -3.51
N ASN A 50 3.22 -3.25 -3.54
CA ASN A 50 4.33 -2.66 -4.29
C ASN A 50 5.33 -1.86 -3.44
N ALA A 51 5.14 -1.84 -2.11
CA ALA A 51 5.93 -1.06 -1.16
C ALA A 51 5.94 0.47 -1.42
N PHE A 52 4.98 0.98 -2.21
CA PHE A 52 4.85 2.40 -2.49
C PHE A 52 4.43 3.18 -1.25
N ILE A 53 5.01 4.36 -1.05
CA ILE A 53 4.77 5.19 0.12
C ILE A 53 3.62 6.14 -0.20
N ILE A 54 2.47 5.89 0.40
CA ILE A 54 1.26 6.70 0.22
C ILE A 54 1.41 8.08 0.87
N GLY A 55 1.98 8.08 2.07
CA GLY A 55 2.07 9.28 2.88
C GLY A 55 3.10 9.10 3.98
N THR A 56 3.73 10.20 4.34
CA THR A 56 4.58 10.28 5.53
C THR A 56 4.17 11.52 6.30
N GLU A 57 4.02 11.35 7.61
CA GLU A 57 3.87 12.44 8.57
C GLU A 57 5.08 12.44 9.49
N LEU A 58 5.60 13.63 9.75
CA LEU A 58 6.66 13.86 10.71
C LEU A 58 6.31 15.11 11.49
N ALA A 59 6.25 14.98 12.81
CA ALA A 59 6.03 16.12 13.68
C ALA A 59 6.88 16.02 14.94
N GLU A 60 7.21 17.18 15.51
CA GLU A 60 7.86 17.30 16.80
C GLU A 60 7.08 18.19 17.74
N LYS A 61 7.15 17.89 19.04
CA LYS A 61 6.56 18.68 20.11
C LYS A 61 7.50 18.74 21.30
N LYS A 62 7.68 19.94 21.85
CA LYS A 62 8.38 20.13 23.13
C LYS A 62 7.36 20.21 24.26
N THR A 63 7.58 19.40 25.30
CA THR A 63 6.71 19.30 26.48
C THR A 63 7.55 19.35 27.74
N LYS A 64 6.89 19.58 28.87
CA LYS A 64 7.48 19.47 30.20
C LYS A 64 6.89 18.26 30.91
N GLY A 65 7.72 17.51 31.61
CA GLY A 65 7.28 16.36 32.41
C GLY A 65 8.05 16.24 33.72
N THR A 66 7.49 15.50 34.67
CA THR A 66 8.17 15.14 35.93
C THR A 66 9.21 14.03 35.74
N SER A 67 9.21 13.40 34.56
CA SER A 67 10.24 12.48 34.07
C SER A 67 10.37 12.60 32.54
N PRO A 68 11.45 12.08 31.93
CA PRO A 68 11.56 11.99 30.47
C PRO A 68 10.39 11.23 29.84
N GLY A 69 9.93 10.15 30.47
CA GLY A 69 8.80 9.35 30.00
C GLY A 69 7.47 10.11 30.04
N ASP A 70 7.18 10.79 31.16
CA ASP A 70 5.98 11.63 31.31
C ASP A 70 5.93 12.74 30.24
N GLY A 71 7.06 13.43 30.01
CA GLY A 71 7.15 14.43 28.96
C GLY A 71 6.93 13.84 27.57
N ALA A 72 7.50 12.66 27.29
CA ALA A 72 7.33 11.96 26.02
C ALA A 72 5.88 11.56 25.76
N VAL A 73 5.19 10.98 26.75
CA VAL A 73 3.78 10.60 26.65
C VAL A 73 2.92 11.81 26.33
N LYS A 74 3.07 12.91 27.07
CA LYS A 74 2.36 14.17 26.78
C LYS A 74 2.59 14.65 25.36
N GLY A 75 3.84 14.59 24.89
CA GLY A 75 4.20 14.97 23.52
C GLY A 75 3.53 14.07 22.47
N PHE A 76 3.49 12.77 22.67
CA PHE A 76 2.83 11.84 21.74
C PHE A 76 1.31 11.91 21.80
N THR A 77 0.70 12.14 22.97
CA THR A 77 -0.74 12.34 23.11
C THR A 77 -1.21 13.56 22.33
N ASP A 78 -0.41 14.63 22.28
CA ASP A 78 -0.70 15.82 21.46
C ASP A 78 -0.50 15.55 19.96
N LEU A 79 0.57 14.85 19.58
CA LEU A 79 0.94 14.64 18.18
C LEU A 79 0.08 13.58 17.47
N ALA A 80 -0.23 12.48 18.16
CA ALA A 80 -0.83 11.30 17.54
C ALA A 80 -2.19 11.55 16.87
N PRO A 81 -3.17 12.25 17.48
CA PRO A 81 -4.48 12.46 16.85
C PRO A 81 -4.38 13.26 15.55
N LYS A 82 -3.58 14.33 15.54
CA LYS A 82 -3.38 15.18 14.36
C LYS A 82 -2.71 14.39 13.23
N MET A 83 -1.61 13.72 13.54
CA MET A 83 -0.86 12.96 12.54
C MET A 83 -1.66 11.75 12.02
N ALA A 84 -2.45 11.10 12.87
CA ALA A 84 -3.34 10.02 12.44
C ALA A 84 -4.41 10.55 11.48
N GLY A 85 -5.05 11.68 11.79
CA GLY A 85 -6.04 12.30 10.91
C GLY A 85 -5.46 12.69 9.54
N GLU A 86 -4.29 13.32 9.53
CA GLU A 86 -3.58 13.69 8.29
C GLU A 86 -3.20 12.47 7.46
N LEU A 87 -2.65 11.43 8.10
CA LEU A 87 -2.28 10.19 7.43
C LEU A 87 -3.49 9.43 6.88
N VAL A 88 -4.59 9.37 7.64
CA VAL A 88 -5.85 8.74 7.21
C VAL A 88 -6.40 9.46 5.98
N ASN A 89 -6.37 10.79 5.96
CA ASN A 89 -6.79 11.55 4.78
C ASN A 89 -5.89 11.28 3.57
N LYS A 90 -4.57 11.16 3.75
CA LYS A 90 -3.65 10.79 2.67
C LYS A 90 -3.91 9.38 2.15
N VAL A 91 -4.21 8.43 3.04
CA VAL A 91 -4.58 7.06 2.66
C VAL A 91 -5.92 7.04 1.93
N ALA A 92 -6.94 7.71 2.46
CA ALA A 92 -8.25 7.80 1.83
C ALA A 92 -8.14 8.45 0.45
N TYR A 93 -7.44 9.58 0.34
CA TYR A 93 -7.20 10.24 -0.94
C TYR A 93 -6.45 9.31 -1.89
N ALA A 94 -5.36 8.68 -1.45
CA ALA A 94 -4.62 7.76 -2.30
C ALA A 94 -5.40 6.55 -2.81
N LEU A 95 -6.35 6.06 -2.02
CA LEU A 95 -7.22 4.95 -2.39
C LEU A 95 -8.41 5.39 -3.27
N VAL A 96 -8.85 6.65 -3.15
CA VAL A 96 -10.01 7.21 -3.89
C VAL A 96 -9.58 7.98 -5.16
N SER A 97 -8.43 8.65 -5.16
CA SER A 97 -7.94 9.57 -6.19
C SER A 97 -7.12 8.89 -7.29
N GLY A 98 -7.33 7.59 -7.54
CA GLY A 98 -6.79 6.94 -8.74
C GLY A 98 -7.09 7.72 -10.03
N SER A 99 -8.15 8.54 -10.00
CA SER A 99 -8.65 9.36 -11.11
C SER A 99 -7.78 10.56 -11.54
N SER A 100 -6.68 10.90 -10.85
CA SER A 100 -5.82 12.02 -11.28
C SER A 100 -4.34 11.83 -10.94
N GLY A 101 -3.70 10.86 -11.62
CA GLY A 101 -2.32 11.02 -12.08
C GLY A 101 -1.16 10.73 -11.11
N GLY A 102 -1.32 9.89 -10.08
CA GLY A 102 -0.19 9.69 -9.15
C GLY A 102 -0.11 8.43 -8.29
N ILE A 103 -1.04 7.46 -8.36
CA ILE A 103 -0.93 6.18 -7.64
C ILE A 103 -1.46 5.06 -8.54
N PRO A 104 -0.72 3.95 -8.73
CA PRO A 104 -1.14 2.86 -9.61
C PRO A 104 -2.46 2.27 -9.12
N GLY A 105 -3.39 2.00 -10.04
CA GLY A 105 -4.55 1.16 -9.76
C GLY A 105 -4.16 -0.15 -9.08
N ARG A 106 -5.15 -0.86 -8.52
CA ARG A 106 -4.97 -2.21 -7.98
C ARG A 106 -4.24 -3.05 -9.03
N THR A 107 -3.15 -3.68 -8.60
CA THR A 107 -2.36 -4.54 -9.49
C THR A 107 -2.78 -5.98 -9.22
N TYR A 108 -3.43 -6.61 -10.19
CA TYR A 108 -3.76 -8.03 -10.13
C TYR A 108 -2.71 -8.84 -10.87
N ARG A 109 -2.25 -9.93 -10.27
CA ARG A 109 -1.45 -10.91 -10.99
C ARG A 109 -2.39 -11.75 -11.83
N VAL A 110 -2.20 -11.72 -13.14
CA VAL A 110 -2.95 -12.53 -14.10
C VAL A 110 -2.05 -13.65 -14.61
N SER A 111 -2.53 -14.89 -14.54
CA SER A 111 -1.85 -16.06 -15.10
C SER A 111 -2.77 -16.77 -16.07
N VAL A 112 -2.38 -16.84 -17.35
CA VAL A 112 -3.17 -17.53 -18.38
C VAL A 112 -2.37 -18.67 -18.97
N SER A 113 -2.83 -19.88 -18.71
CA SER A 113 -2.27 -21.12 -19.26
C SER A 113 -2.83 -21.47 -20.64
N GLY A 114 -2.13 -22.29 -21.42
CA GLY A 114 -2.57 -22.75 -22.74
C GLY A 114 -2.29 -21.77 -23.89
N VAL A 115 -1.80 -20.56 -23.61
CA VAL A 115 -1.59 -19.48 -24.58
C VAL A 115 -0.49 -19.84 -25.59
N ALA A 116 -0.80 -19.72 -26.88
CA ALA A 116 0.21 -19.86 -27.93
C ALA A 116 1.15 -18.64 -27.96
N PHE A 117 2.43 -18.85 -28.29
CA PHE A 117 3.42 -17.76 -28.31
C PHE A 117 2.99 -16.57 -29.18
N ALA A 118 2.37 -16.83 -30.33
CA ALA A 118 1.85 -15.80 -31.23
C ALA A 118 0.71 -14.98 -30.62
N GLU A 119 -0.07 -15.56 -29.71
CA GLU A 119 -1.24 -14.94 -29.10
C GLU A 119 -0.92 -14.21 -27.80
N ALA A 120 0.21 -14.52 -27.16
CA ALA A 120 0.58 -13.94 -25.87
C ALA A 120 0.67 -12.41 -25.94
N ARG A 121 1.24 -11.90 -27.03
CA ARG A 121 1.32 -10.45 -27.27
C ARG A 121 -0.06 -9.85 -27.50
N THR A 122 -0.88 -10.47 -28.33
CA THR A 122 -2.24 -10.01 -28.65
C THR A 122 -3.10 -9.95 -27.39
N LEU A 123 -3.11 -11.02 -26.58
CA LEU A 123 -3.87 -11.07 -25.34
C LEU A 123 -3.46 -9.96 -24.35
N ARG A 124 -2.15 -9.70 -24.23
CA ARG A 124 -1.63 -8.59 -23.41
C ARG A 124 -2.10 -7.23 -23.93
N ASP A 125 -1.98 -7.02 -25.24
CA ASP A 125 -2.27 -5.74 -25.88
C ASP A 125 -3.77 -5.45 -25.86
N ASP A 126 -4.62 -6.45 -26.13
CA ASP A 126 -6.09 -6.35 -26.09
C ASP A 126 -6.58 -6.08 -24.66
N LEU A 127 -6.02 -6.77 -23.66
CA LEU A 127 -6.32 -6.50 -22.26
C LEU A 127 -5.88 -5.08 -21.85
N GLY A 128 -4.76 -4.60 -22.37
CA GLY A 128 -4.29 -3.23 -22.15
C GLY A 128 -5.18 -2.15 -22.80
N GLN A 129 -5.94 -2.49 -23.82
CA GLN A 129 -6.91 -1.60 -24.47
C GLN A 129 -8.30 -1.65 -23.84
N ALA A 130 -8.56 -2.60 -22.94
CA ALA A 130 -9.83 -2.71 -22.26
C ALA A 130 -10.09 -1.50 -21.35
N GLY A 131 -11.31 -0.95 -21.44
CA GLY A 131 -11.69 0.23 -20.67
C GLY A 131 -11.50 0.03 -19.15
N GLY A 132 -10.82 0.97 -18.50
CA GLY A 132 -10.51 0.92 -17.07
C GLY A 132 -9.22 0.17 -16.72
N ILE A 133 -8.53 -0.44 -17.69
CA ILE A 133 -7.16 -0.94 -17.49
C ILE A 133 -6.18 0.22 -17.71
N SER A 134 -5.34 0.48 -16.71
CA SER A 134 -4.32 1.54 -16.75
C SER A 134 -2.99 1.04 -17.33
N GLY A 135 -2.72 -0.26 -17.25
CA GLY A 135 -1.53 -0.87 -17.84
C GLY A 135 -1.48 -2.38 -17.64
N VAL A 136 -0.79 -3.06 -18.55
CA VAL A 136 -0.53 -4.51 -18.48
C VAL A 136 0.95 -4.74 -18.71
N TYR A 137 1.61 -5.36 -17.74
CA TYR A 137 3.04 -5.65 -17.78
C TYR A 137 3.27 -7.15 -17.80
N GLN A 138 3.84 -7.65 -18.90
CA GLN A 138 4.22 -9.05 -18.98
C GLN A 138 5.39 -9.32 -18.02
N ARG A 139 5.23 -10.32 -17.14
CA ARG A 139 6.30 -10.82 -16.26
C ARG A 139 7.11 -11.90 -16.93
N SER A 140 6.42 -12.88 -17.48
CA SER A 140 7.03 -14.07 -18.05
C SER A 140 6.10 -14.71 -19.08
N PHE A 141 6.69 -15.42 -20.02
CA PHE A 141 5.99 -16.36 -20.87
C PHE A 141 6.83 -17.63 -20.94
N ALA A 142 6.36 -18.71 -20.31
CA ALA A 142 7.06 -19.99 -20.25
C ALA A 142 6.02 -21.11 -20.19
N ASP A 143 6.32 -22.27 -20.79
CA ASP A 143 5.45 -23.44 -20.76
C ASP A 143 3.98 -23.15 -21.14
N ARG A 144 3.79 -22.33 -22.19
CA ARG A 144 2.48 -21.85 -22.66
C ARG A 144 1.65 -21.11 -21.61
N THR A 145 2.33 -20.55 -20.60
CA THR A 145 1.70 -19.76 -19.54
C THR A 145 2.21 -18.33 -19.63
N LEU A 146 1.26 -17.39 -19.77
CA LEU A 146 1.50 -15.96 -19.79
C LEU A 146 1.21 -15.40 -18.39
N GLU A 147 2.23 -14.87 -17.72
CA GLU A 147 2.06 -14.14 -16.47
C GLU A 147 2.17 -12.63 -16.71
N MET A 148 1.22 -11.88 -16.14
CA MET A 148 1.13 -10.43 -16.28
C MET A 148 0.74 -9.77 -14.97
N ASP A 149 1.19 -8.53 -14.79
CA ASP A 149 0.67 -7.61 -13.78
C ASP A 149 -0.30 -6.65 -14.47
N VAL A 150 -1.56 -6.66 -14.08
CA VAL A 150 -2.63 -5.81 -14.64
C VAL A 150 -2.97 -4.72 -13.63
N VAL A 151 -2.71 -3.47 -14.01
CA VAL A 151 -2.99 -2.27 -13.22
C VAL A 151 -4.35 -1.71 -13.63
N THR A 152 -5.29 -1.65 -12.70
CA THR A 152 -6.65 -1.16 -12.98
C THR A 152 -7.32 -0.61 -11.73
N GLU A 153 -8.28 0.29 -11.91
CA GLU A 153 -9.18 0.74 -10.85
C GLU A 153 -10.34 -0.24 -10.60
N LYS A 154 -10.48 -1.26 -11.45
CA LYS A 154 -11.55 -2.26 -11.40
C LYS A 154 -11.28 -3.36 -10.38
N THR A 155 -12.30 -4.18 -10.12
CA THR A 155 -12.22 -5.34 -9.22
C THR A 155 -11.52 -6.53 -9.88
N ALA A 156 -11.18 -7.57 -9.11
CA ALA A 156 -10.60 -8.79 -9.68
C ALA A 156 -11.63 -9.52 -10.56
N GLU A 157 -12.90 -9.46 -10.18
CA GLU A 157 -14.07 -9.94 -10.90
C GLU A 157 -14.20 -9.25 -12.26
N ASP A 158 -14.04 -7.92 -12.31
CA ASP A 158 -14.08 -7.19 -13.57
C ASP A 158 -12.92 -7.58 -14.51
N VAL A 159 -11.72 -7.82 -13.95
CA VAL A 159 -10.57 -8.32 -14.73
C VAL A 159 -10.85 -9.73 -15.26
N ALA A 160 -11.48 -10.59 -14.47
CA ALA A 160 -11.92 -11.91 -14.89
C ALA A 160 -12.91 -11.82 -16.06
N VAL A 161 -13.92 -10.96 -15.97
CA VAL A 161 -14.90 -10.72 -17.05
C VAL A 161 -14.22 -10.20 -18.33
N LEU A 162 -13.24 -9.30 -18.19
CA LEU A 162 -12.46 -8.83 -19.34
C LEU A 162 -11.67 -9.98 -19.99
N LEU A 163 -11.04 -10.85 -19.20
CA LEU A 163 -10.35 -12.03 -19.71
C LEU A 163 -11.30 -13.01 -20.42
N GLU A 164 -12.49 -13.25 -19.87
CA GLU A 164 -13.52 -14.08 -20.52
C GLU A 164 -13.94 -13.50 -21.87
N SER A 165 -14.09 -12.17 -21.97
CA SER A 165 -14.40 -11.51 -23.24
C SER A 165 -13.28 -11.67 -24.29
N LEU A 166 -12.05 -11.96 -23.86
CA LEU A 166 -10.89 -12.24 -24.71
C LEU A 166 -10.67 -13.74 -24.95
N GLY A 167 -11.66 -14.57 -24.61
CA GLY A 167 -11.63 -16.02 -24.85
C GLY A 167 -10.78 -16.80 -23.85
N VAL A 168 -10.54 -16.25 -22.65
CA VAL A 168 -9.87 -16.96 -21.56
C VAL A 168 -10.91 -17.51 -20.59
N GLU A 169 -10.91 -18.82 -20.36
CA GLU A 169 -11.74 -19.43 -19.32
C GLU A 169 -11.11 -19.16 -17.95
N VAL A 170 -11.84 -18.50 -17.05
CA VAL A 170 -11.33 -18.18 -15.71
C VAL A 170 -11.39 -19.43 -14.83
N THR A 171 -10.24 -19.86 -14.32
CA THR A 171 -10.09 -21.09 -13.53
C THR A 171 -9.85 -20.83 -12.05
N GLY A 172 -9.49 -19.60 -11.67
CA GLY A 172 -9.23 -19.23 -10.29
C GLY A 172 -9.32 -17.72 -10.08
N LEU A 173 -9.91 -17.31 -8.95
CA LEU A 173 -10.07 -15.91 -8.60
C LEU A 173 -9.79 -15.71 -7.11
N THR A 174 -8.94 -14.73 -6.80
CA THR A 174 -8.67 -14.27 -5.45
C THR A 174 -8.60 -12.74 -5.44
N ALA A 175 -8.52 -12.14 -4.25
CA ALA A 175 -8.43 -10.67 -4.11
C ALA A 175 -7.24 -10.02 -4.84
N GLY A 176 -6.19 -10.77 -5.20
CA GLY A 176 -5.00 -10.23 -5.89
C GLY A 176 -4.55 -11.02 -7.12
N THR A 177 -5.26 -12.10 -7.48
CA THR A 177 -4.84 -13.01 -8.54
C THR A 177 -6.04 -13.46 -9.36
N VAL A 178 -5.90 -13.42 -10.69
CA VAL A 178 -6.86 -14.00 -11.65
C VAL A 178 -6.13 -15.05 -12.47
N GLU A 179 -6.62 -16.28 -12.45
CA GLU A 179 -6.06 -17.40 -13.19
C GLU A 179 -7.04 -17.82 -14.28
N GLY A 180 -6.51 -18.14 -15.44
CA GLY A 180 -7.30 -18.63 -16.55
C GLY A 180 -6.57 -19.61 -17.45
N ARG A 181 -7.34 -20.19 -18.35
CA ARG A 181 -6.88 -21.12 -19.37
C ARG A 181 -7.46 -20.71 -20.71
N LYS A 182 -6.60 -20.64 -21.72
CA LYS A 182 -7.04 -20.58 -23.10
C LYS A 182 -7.18 -22.00 -23.62
N GLY A 183 -8.32 -22.29 -24.25
CA GLY A 183 -8.56 -23.57 -24.91
C GLY A 183 -7.54 -23.84 -26.02
N PRO A 184 -7.37 -25.11 -26.43
CA PRO A 184 -6.52 -25.49 -27.56
C PRO A 184 -6.97 -24.88 -28.89
#